data_AF-A0A660KYU1-F1
#
_entry.id   AF-A0A660KYU1-F1
#
_cell.length_a   1.000
_cell.length_b   1.000
_cell.length_c   1.000
_cell.angle_alpha   90.00
_cell.angle_beta   90.00
_cell.angle_gamma   90.00
#
_symmetry.space_group_name_H-M   'P 1'
#
loop_
_entity.id
_entity.type
_entity.pdbx_description
1 polymer ?
#
loop_
_entity_poly.entity_id
_entity_poly.type
_entity_poly.pdbx_seq_one_letter_code
_entity_poly.pdbx_strand_id
1 'polypeptide(L)'
;MRKVVLSGLLMAAVLFGGAPAAQASDASVREVVVSNAKRQVKEDKRFINAMQKLRTRAQLRKAKAAAGRQAASVQQWRDQLNAEVADTEPVAAGRQKMLDALDLYNKGIRRLQKGINQALANGGGSGVKKAKQALKNMRTASKRIGQAAELIVG
;
A
#
# COMPACT_ATOMS: atom_id res chain seq x y z
N MET A 1 -10.14 -9.30 11.46
CA MET A 1 -9.81 -8.21 10.51
C MET A 1 -10.02 -8.75 9.10
N ARG A 2 -11.11 -8.37 8.42
CA ARG A 2 -11.35 -8.79 7.03
C ARG A 2 -10.26 -8.19 6.12
N LYS A 3 -9.80 -9.01 5.18
CA LYS A 3 -8.61 -8.90 4.32
C LYS A 3 -8.48 -7.51 3.69
N VAL A 4 -7.56 -6.69 4.19
CA VAL A 4 -7.12 -5.44 3.53
C VAL A 4 -5.69 -5.71 3.11
N VAL A 5 -5.53 -6.18 1.89
CA VAL A 5 -4.24 -6.44 1.26
C VAL A 5 -4.19 -5.47 0.09
N LEU A 6 -3.14 -4.66 -0.01
CA LEU A 6 -2.91 -3.81 -1.19
C LEU A 6 -3.04 -4.69 -2.45
N SER A 7 -2.36 -5.84 -2.42
CA SER A 7 -2.32 -6.83 -3.50
C SER A 7 -3.60 -7.62 -3.74
N GLY A 8 -4.49 -7.74 -2.75
CA GLY A 8 -5.70 -8.57 -2.87
C GLY A 8 -6.75 -7.99 -3.82
N LEU A 9 -6.74 -6.67 -4.00
CA LEU A 9 -7.58 -5.96 -4.96
C LEU A 9 -6.96 -5.95 -6.36
N LEU A 10 -5.62 -5.98 -6.46
CA LEU A 10 -4.91 -5.96 -7.75
C LEU A 10 -4.99 -7.27 -8.53
N MET A 11 -4.95 -8.42 -7.86
CA MET A 11 -4.97 -9.73 -8.53
C MET A 11 -6.28 -10.02 -9.27
N ALA A 12 -7.40 -9.40 -8.87
CA ALA A 12 -8.68 -9.56 -9.55
C ALA A 12 -8.73 -8.82 -10.90
N ALA A 13 -8.04 -7.67 -11.01
CA ALA A 13 -7.98 -6.87 -12.24
C ALA A 13 -7.09 -7.50 -13.32
N VAL A 14 -6.05 -8.26 -12.95
CA VAL A 14 -5.10 -8.88 -13.90
C VAL A 14 -5.71 -10.04 -14.71
N LEU A 15 -6.81 -10.64 -14.24
CA LEU A 15 -7.37 -11.85 -14.86
C LEU A 15 -8.35 -11.57 -16.03
N PHE A 16 -8.72 -10.31 -16.26
CA PHE A 16 -9.64 -9.93 -17.33
C PHE A 16 -8.99 -8.88 -18.22
N GLY A 17 -8.27 -9.30 -19.25
CA GLY A 17 -7.67 -8.34 -20.19
C GLY A 17 -6.95 -9.00 -21.36
N GLY A 18 -7.71 -9.46 -22.35
CA GLY A 18 -7.20 -9.49 -23.72
C GLY A 18 -7.22 -8.06 -24.24
N ALA A 19 -6.09 -7.35 -24.16
CA ALA A 19 -6.01 -5.95 -24.54
C ALA A 19 -5.55 -5.77 -26.00
N PRO A 20 -6.10 -4.78 -26.74
CA PRO A 20 -5.57 -4.35 -28.03
C PRO A 20 -4.12 -3.87 -27.89
N ALA A 21 -3.38 -3.77 -29.00
CA ALA A 21 -1.95 -3.41 -29.02
C ALA A 21 -1.65 -2.17 -28.14
N ALA A 22 -1.26 -2.42 -26.89
CA ALA A 22 -0.94 -1.38 -25.94
C ALA A 22 0.37 -0.73 -26.37
N GLN A 23 0.41 0.60 -26.36
CA GLN A 23 1.66 1.33 -26.51
C GLN A 23 2.64 0.87 -25.41
N ALA A 24 3.93 0.76 -25.75
CA ALA A 24 4.93 0.14 -24.87
C ALA A 24 5.04 0.84 -23.50
N SER A 25 4.78 2.15 -23.48
CA SER A 25 4.64 3.01 -22.30
C SER A 25 3.53 2.52 -21.36
N ASP A 26 2.31 2.28 -21.85
CA ASP A 26 1.22 1.77 -21.03
C ASP A 26 1.48 0.35 -20.50
N ALA A 27 2.15 -0.48 -21.32
CA ALA A 27 2.59 -1.81 -20.89
C ALA A 27 3.60 -1.75 -19.74
N SER A 28 4.54 -0.80 -19.78
CA SER A 28 5.52 -0.58 -18.70
C SER A 28 4.84 -0.17 -17.38
N VAL A 29 3.84 0.71 -17.43
CA VAL A 29 3.05 1.11 -16.26
C VAL A 29 2.31 -0.08 -15.67
N ARG A 30 1.66 -0.89 -16.52
CA ARG A 30 0.97 -2.13 -16.11
C ARG A 30 1.94 -3.11 -15.47
N GLU A 31 3.11 -3.32 -16.06
CA GLU A 31 4.14 -4.21 -15.53
C GLU A 31 4.65 -3.75 -14.16
N VAL A 32 4.95 -2.47 -13.99
CA VAL A 32 5.36 -1.90 -12.70
C VAL A 32 4.28 -2.11 -11.64
N VAL A 33 3.00 -1.91 -11.97
CA VAL A 33 1.88 -2.13 -11.06
C VAL A 33 1.77 -3.61 -10.68
N VAL A 34 1.81 -4.52 -11.64
CA VAL A 34 1.66 -5.97 -11.39
C VAL A 34 2.86 -6.54 -10.63
N SER A 35 4.09 -6.18 -11.01
CA SER A 35 5.32 -6.65 -10.36
C SER A 35 5.37 -6.20 -8.90
N ASN A 36 5.06 -4.92 -8.63
CA ASN A 36 5.01 -4.41 -7.27
C ASN A 36 3.85 -5.01 -6.48
N ALA A 37 2.68 -5.20 -7.08
CA ALA A 37 1.57 -5.87 -6.42
C ALA A 37 1.95 -7.26 -5.90
N LYS A 38 2.65 -8.05 -6.73
CA LYS A 38 3.16 -9.39 -6.37
C LYS A 38 4.19 -9.31 -5.24
N ARG A 39 5.18 -8.42 -5.35
CA ARG A 39 6.20 -8.19 -4.31
C ARG A 39 5.55 -7.81 -2.97
N GLN A 40 4.54 -6.95 -3.03
CA GLN A 40 3.86 -6.38 -1.88
C GLN A 40 3.07 -7.41 -1.06
N VAL A 41 2.64 -8.54 -1.65
CA VAL A 41 1.87 -9.59 -0.94
C VAL A 41 2.59 -10.07 0.32
N LYS A 42 3.90 -10.31 0.23
CA LYS A 42 4.70 -10.84 1.34
C LYS A 42 4.86 -9.81 2.45
N GLU A 43 5.10 -8.55 2.07
CA GLU A 43 5.25 -7.45 3.03
C GLU A 43 3.92 -7.10 3.70
N ASP A 44 2.82 -7.10 2.96
CA ASP A 44 1.47 -6.95 3.51
C ASP A 44 1.15 -8.02 4.54
N LYS A 45 1.45 -9.29 4.25
CA LYS A 45 1.24 -10.39 5.20
C LYS A 45 2.04 -10.18 6.49
N ARG A 46 3.33 -9.82 6.36
CA ARG A 46 4.21 -9.52 7.50
C ARG A 46 3.70 -8.34 8.32
N PHE A 47 3.28 -7.28 7.64
CA PHE A 47 2.74 -6.07 8.24
C PHE A 47 1.45 -6.36 9.00
N ILE A 48 0.46 -6.99 8.36
CA ILE A 48 -0.83 -7.35 8.97
C ILE A 48 -0.61 -8.21 10.23
N ASN A 49 0.24 -9.22 10.16
CA ASN A 49 0.52 -10.09 11.30
C ASN A 49 1.15 -9.31 12.47
N ALA A 50 2.04 -8.36 12.19
CA ALA A 50 2.63 -7.52 13.22
C ALA A 50 1.62 -6.52 13.81
N MET A 51 0.64 -6.07 13.03
CA MET A 51 -0.41 -5.14 13.48
C MET A 51 -1.53 -5.79 14.29
N GLN A 52 -1.67 -7.12 14.26
CA GLN A 52 -2.70 -7.84 15.04
C GLN A 52 -2.44 -7.80 16.54
N LYS A 53 -1.18 -7.74 16.95
CA LYS A 53 -0.76 -7.83 18.34
C LYS A 53 0.00 -6.56 18.69
N LEU A 54 -0.69 -5.58 19.28
CA LEU A 54 -0.13 -4.29 19.74
C LEU A 54 -0.34 -4.12 21.25
N ARG A 55 0.03 -5.13 22.05
CA ARG A 55 -0.21 -5.14 23.50
C ARG A 55 1.08 -4.94 24.30
N THR A 56 2.15 -5.63 23.91
CA THR A 56 3.41 -5.61 24.67
C THR A 56 4.46 -4.75 23.98
N ARG A 57 5.47 -4.29 24.72
CA ARG A 57 6.60 -3.52 24.18
C ARG A 57 7.36 -4.29 23.09
N ALA A 58 7.55 -5.60 23.26
CA ALA A 58 8.16 -6.47 22.25
C ALA A 58 7.33 -6.55 20.97
N GLN A 59 6.00 -6.65 21.11
CA GLN A 59 5.08 -6.62 19.98
C GLN A 59 5.07 -5.26 19.26
N LEU A 60 5.09 -4.16 20.02
CA LEU A 60 5.19 -2.81 19.47
C LEU A 60 6.51 -2.59 18.69
N ARG A 61 7.63 -3.16 19.15
CA ARG A 61 8.90 -3.14 18.40
C ARG A 61 8.80 -3.91 17.08
N LYS A 62 8.18 -5.10 17.09
CA LYS A 62 7.91 -5.88 15.85
C LYS A 62 7.01 -5.10 14.89
N ALA A 63 5.97 -4.46 15.41
CA ALA A 63 5.07 -3.60 14.66
C ALA A 63 5.80 -2.40 14.04
N LYS A 64 6.68 -1.73 14.80
CA LYS A 64 7.51 -0.62 14.29
C LYS A 64 8.39 -1.07 13.12
N ALA A 65 9.09 -2.19 13.26
CA ALA A 65 9.95 -2.73 12.21
C ALA A 65 9.15 -3.11 10.95
N ALA A 66 7.99 -3.75 11.13
CA ALA A 66 7.11 -4.10 10.01
C ALA A 66 6.53 -2.86 9.31
N ALA A 67 6.15 -1.82 10.07
CA ALA A 67 5.70 -0.55 9.50
C ALA A 67 6.83 0.15 8.73
N GLY A 68 8.07 0.08 9.21
CA GLY A 68 9.24 0.59 8.48
C GLY A 68 9.45 -0.11 7.13
N ARG A 69 9.41 -1.45 7.10
CA ARG A 69 9.50 -2.23 5.85
C ARG A 69 8.35 -1.93 4.90
N GLN A 70 7.13 -1.83 5.41
CA GLN A 70 5.96 -1.47 4.60
C GLN A 70 6.12 -0.09 3.96
N ALA A 71 6.61 0.91 4.71
CA ALA A 71 6.85 2.26 4.18
C ALA A 71 7.90 2.24 3.07
N ALA A 72 9.02 1.53 3.27
CA ALA A 72 10.07 1.41 2.26
C ALA A 72 9.55 0.72 1.00
N SER A 73 8.76 -0.35 1.14
CA SER A 73 8.19 -1.08 0.01
C SER A 73 7.23 -0.20 -0.81
N VAL A 74 6.34 0.52 -0.14
CA VAL A 74 5.38 1.44 -0.78
C VAL A 74 6.08 2.62 -1.43
N GLN A 75 7.11 3.18 -0.78
CA GLN A 75 7.92 4.24 -1.35
C GLN A 75 8.61 3.79 -2.64
N GLN A 76 9.25 2.62 -2.62
CA GLN A 76 9.88 2.05 -3.81
C GLN A 76 8.88 1.88 -4.96
N TRP A 77 7.66 1.39 -4.67
CA TRP A 77 6.63 1.26 -5.71
C TRP A 77 6.24 2.63 -6.27
N ARG A 78 6.00 3.62 -5.41
CA ARG A 78 5.69 4.99 -5.85
C ARG A 78 6.79 5.53 -6.76
N ASP A 79 8.06 5.36 -6.38
CA ASP A 79 9.19 5.90 -7.14
C ASP A 79 9.34 5.22 -8.50
N GLN A 80 9.16 3.89 -8.56
CA GLN A 80 9.13 3.14 -9.82
C GLN A 80 7.97 3.60 -10.72
N LEU A 81 6.75 3.69 -10.17
CA LEU A 81 5.59 4.12 -10.95
C LEU A 81 5.71 5.57 -11.43
N ASN A 82 6.36 6.43 -10.64
CA ASN A 82 6.60 7.81 -11.00
C ASN A 82 7.64 7.96 -12.12
N ALA A 83 8.52 6.98 -12.31
CA ALA A 83 9.48 6.96 -13.41
C ALA A 83 8.85 6.57 -14.75
N GLU A 84 7.72 5.85 -14.73
CA GLU A 84 7.02 5.44 -15.95
C GLU A 84 6.19 6.57 -16.57
N VAL A 85 5.99 6.48 -17.89
CA VAL A 85 5.13 7.36 -18.69
C VAL A 85 3.93 6.56 -19.19
N ALA A 86 2.76 7.20 -19.21
CA ALA A 86 1.52 6.63 -19.73
C ALA A 86 1.03 7.52 -20.87
N ASP A 87 0.67 6.92 -21.99
CA ASP A 87 0.30 7.65 -23.21
C ASP A 87 -1.22 7.71 -23.40
N THR A 88 -1.96 6.69 -22.94
CA THR A 88 -3.43 6.74 -23.01
C THR A 88 -4.03 7.40 -21.77
N GLU A 89 -5.11 8.17 -21.97
CA GLU A 89 -5.81 8.87 -20.88
C GLU A 89 -6.23 7.96 -19.72
N PRO A 90 -6.76 6.74 -19.93
CA PRO A 90 -7.15 5.86 -18.83
C PRO A 90 -5.96 5.43 -17.98
N VAL A 91 -4.85 5.05 -18.62
CA VAL A 91 -3.63 4.58 -17.94
C VAL A 91 -2.94 5.75 -17.24
N ALA A 92 -2.90 6.93 -17.85
CA ALA A 92 -2.36 8.14 -17.23
C ALA A 92 -3.18 8.56 -15.99
N ALA A 93 -4.51 8.56 -16.10
CA ALA A 93 -5.40 8.85 -14.98
C ALA A 93 -5.26 7.79 -13.86
N GLY A 94 -5.16 6.52 -14.24
CA GLY A 94 -4.91 5.41 -13.32
C GLY A 94 -3.58 5.56 -12.59
N ARG A 95 -2.50 5.85 -13.30
CA ARG A 95 -1.16 6.11 -12.76
C ARG A 95 -1.19 7.25 -11.74
N GLN A 96 -1.80 8.38 -12.08
CA GLN A 96 -1.89 9.52 -11.16
C GLN A 96 -2.68 9.16 -9.89
N LYS A 97 -3.85 8.52 -10.03
CA LYS A 97 -4.65 8.05 -8.89
C LYS A 97 -3.89 7.06 -8.02
N MET A 98 -3.08 6.20 -8.62
CA MET A 98 -2.25 5.23 -7.91
C MET A 98 -1.15 5.96 -7.11
N LEU A 99 -0.44 6.91 -7.70
CA LEU A 99 0.56 7.73 -7.02
C LEU A 99 -0.04 8.46 -5.81
N ASP A 100 -1.19 9.12 -5.99
CA ASP A 100 -1.90 9.81 -4.91
C ASP A 100 -2.31 8.85 -3.77
N ALA A 101 -2.76 7.65 -4.15
CA ALA A 101 -3.18 6.63 -3.19
C ALA A 101 -1.99 6.03 -2.42
N LEU A 102 -0.84 5.81 -3.08
CA LEU A 102 0.42 5.39 -2.47
C LEU A 102 0.94 6.46 -1.50
N ASP A 103 0.85 7.74 -1.86
CA ASP A 103 1.22 8.85 -0.96
C ASP A 103 0.30 8.93 0.27
N LEU A 104 -1.00 8.75 0.08
CA LEU A 104 -1.95 8.66 1.19
C LEU A 104 -1.64 7.46 2.10
N TYR A 105 -1.27 6.33 1.52
CA TYR A 105 -0.88 5.13 2.26
C TYR A 105 0.39 5.38 3.08
N ASN A 106 1.42 6.01 2.49
CA ASN A 106 2.66 6.42 3.17
C ASN A 106 2.40 7.39 4.33
N LYS A 107 1.52 8.39 4.15
CA LYS A 107 1.07 9.28 5.23
C LYS A 107 0.40 8.49 6.36
N GLY A 108 -0.40 7.49 6.01
CA GLY A 108 -1.00 6.55 6.96
C GLY A 108 0.03 5.76 7.77
N ILE A 109 1.04 5.20 7.11
CA ILE A 109 2.13 4.46 7.78
C ILE A 109 2.92 5.38 8.72
N ARG A 110 3.25 6.61 8.30
CA ARG A 110 3.95 7.58 9.17
C ARG A 110 3.14 7.89 10.43
N ARG A 111 1.83 8.08 10.30
CA ARG A 111 0.92 8.28 11.46
C ARG A 111 0.90 7.05 12.37
N LEU A 112 0.88 5.85 11.79
CA LEU A 112 0.97 4.60 12.52
C LEU A 112 2.30 4.48 13.29
N GLN A 113 3.43 4.75 12.65
CA GLN A 113 4.75 4.74 13.29
C GLN A 113 4.82 5.74 14.45
N LYS A 114 4.26 6.95 14.29
CA LYS A 114 4.13 7.92 15.38
C LYS A 114 3.31 7.36 16.55
N GLY A 115 2.17 6.72 16.29
CA GLY A 115 1.34 6.07 17.31
C GLY A 115 2.09 4.95 18.05
N ILE A 116 2.84 4.11 17.33
CA ILE A 116 3.65 3.03 17.90
C ILE A 116 4.79 3.60 18.76
N ASN A 117 5.50 4.63 18.28
CA ASN A 117 6.54 5.30 19.06
C ASN A 117 6.00 5.90 20.35
N GLN A 118 4.81 6.54 20.30
CA GLN A 118 4.14 7.05 21.50
C GLN A 118 3.76 5.92 22.47
N ALA A 119 3.27 4.79 21.96
CA ALA A 119 2.97 3.62 22.80
C ALA A 119 4.23 3.03 23.45
N LEU A 120 5.37 3.03 22.75
CA LEU A 120 6.66 2.57 23.26
C LEU A 120 7.25 3.54 24.30
N ALA A 121 7.09 4.85 24.12
CA ALA A 121 7.63 5.86 25.03
C ALA A 121 6.84 5.92 26.35
N ASN A 122 5.51 5.97 26.26
CA ASN A 122 4.66 6.30 27.41
C ASN A 122 3.93 5.09 28.01
N GLY A 123 4.35 3.86 27.65
CA GLY A 123 3.82 2.61 28.22
C GLY A 123 2.32 2.32 27.99
N GLY A 124 1.65 3.06 27.10
CA GLY A 124 0.19 3.27 27.22
C GLY A 124 -0.69 2.94 26.01
N GLY A 125 -1.99 2.78 26.31
CA GLY A 125 -3.07 2.51 25.36
C GLY A 125 -3.46 3.68 24.44
N SER A 126 -3.09 4.93 24.75
CA SER A 126 -3.38 6.10 23.89
C SER A 126 -2.61 6.05 22.57
N GLY A 127 -1.31 5.67 22.61
CA GLY A 127 -0.51 5.42 21.41
C GLY A 127 -1.04 4.25 20.58
N VAL A 128 -1.51 3.18 21.24
CA VAL A 128 -2.16 2.04 20.59
C VAL A 128 -3.48 2.45 19.91
N LYS A 129 -4.30 3.30 20.54
CA LYS A 129 -5.52 3.85 19.93
C LYS A 129 -5.19 4.66 18.67
N LYS A 130 -4.18 5.54 18.72
CA LYS A 130 -3.71 6.29 17.54
C LYS A 130 -3.19 5.38 16.43
N ALA A 131 -2.42 4.36 16.78
CA ALA A 131 -1.95 3.34 15.83
C ALA A 131 -3.12 2.61 15.15
N LYS A 132 -4.13 2.19 15.91
CA LYS A 132 -5.35 1.56 15.38
C LYS A 132 -6.16 2.51 14.49
N GLN A 133 -6.23 3.79 14.83
CA GLN A 133 -6.90 4.79 13.99
C GLN A 133 -6.15 5.02 12.67
N ALA A 134 -4.81 5.07 12.71
CA ALA A 134 -4.00 5.15 11.50
C ALA A 134 -4.24 3.94 10.57
N LEU A 135 -4.34 2.73 11.13
CA LEU A 135 -4.69 1.53 10.36
C LEU A 135 -6.06 1.63 9.69
N LYS A 136 -7.06 2.25 10.33
CA LYS A 136 -8.37 2.49 9.71
C LYS A 136 -8.24 3.41 8.49
N ASN A 137 -7.49 4.51 8.62
CA ASN A 137 -7.28 5.46 7.53
C ASN A 137 -6.51 4.85 6.36
N MET A 138 -5.56 3.95 6.63
CA MET A 138 -4.84 3.19 5.61
C MET A 138 -5.77 2.30 4.76
N ARG A 139 -6.92 1.86 5.29
CA ARG A 139 -7.90 1.10 4.49
C ARG A 139 -8.49 1.92 3.35
N THR A 140 -8.74 3.21 3.59
CA THR A 140 -9.23 4.11 2.54
C THR A 140 -8.19 4.25 1.43
N ALA A 141 -6.91 4.38 1.79
CA ALA A 141 -5.82 4.40 0.82
C ALA A 141 -5.74 3.08 0.04
N SER A 142 -5.82 1.92 0.70
CA SER A 142 -5.84 0.62 0.00
C SER A 142 -7.02 0.45 -0.97
N LYS A 143 -8.20 0.99 -0.63
CA LYS A 143 -9.35 1.00 -1.56
C LYS A 143 -9.05 1.83 -2.81
N ARG A 144 -8.48 3.02 -2.65
CA ARG A 144 -8.09 3.90 -3.76
C ARG A 144 -7.02 3.27 -4.64
N ILE A 145 -6.08 2.52 -4.06
CA ILE A 145 -5.10 1.72 -4.80
C ILE A 145 -5.79 0.68 -5.69
N GLY A 146 -6.81 -0.03 -5.17
CA GLY A 146 -7.60 -0.96 -5.98
C GLY A 146 -8.33 -0.27 -7.14
N GLN A 147 -9.00 0.85 -6.88
CA GLN A 147 -9.68 1.63 -7.92
C GLN A 147 -8.73 2.19 -8.98
N ALA A 148 -7.52 2.60 -8.58
CA ALA A 148 -6.50 3.05 -9.51
C ALA A 148 -5.96 1.88 -10.35
N ALA A 149 -5.83 0.69 -9.77
CA ALA A 149 -5.40 -0.51 -10.48
C ALA A 149 -6.39 -0.93 -11.57
N GLU A 150 -7.69 -0.81 -11.31
CA GLU A 150 -8.75 -1.12 -12.29
C GLU A 150 -8.61 -0.25 -13.55
N LEU A 151 -8.21 1.02 -13.42
CA LEU A 151 -8.01 1.92 -14.57
C LEU A 151 -6.70 1.65 -15.35
N ILE A 152 -5.73 1.01 -14.70
CA ILE A 152 -4.44 0.69 -15.32
C ILE A 152 -4.49 -0.66 -16.03
N VAL A 153 -5.16 -1.64 -15.41
CA VAL A 153 -5.11 -3.05 -15.81
C VAL A 153 -6.41 -3.54 -16.45
N GLY A 154 -7.56 -2.97 -16.08
CA GLY A 154 -8.87 -3.27 -16.68
C GLY A 154 -9.07 -2.55 -18.00
#